data_AF-A0A835BNQ7-F1
#
_entry.id   AF-A0A835BNQ7-F1
#
_cell.length_a   1.000
_cell.length_b   1.000
_cell.length_c   1.000
_cell.angle_alpha   90.00
_cell.angle_beta   90.00
_cell.angle_gamma   90.00
#
_symmetry.space_group_name_H-M   'P 1'
#
loop_
_entity.id
_entity.type
_entity.pdbx_description
1 polymer ?
#
loop_
_entity_poly.entity_id
_entity_poly.type
_entity_poly.pdbx_seq_one_letter_code
_entity_poly.pdbx_strand_id
1 'polypeptide(L)'
;MARGAQVLLALLCVAAAASAVASGAGVGARKMVGVYELRMGDFSVKVTNFGARVMSIVLPDAKGGGRGFCKSIWTVKEYVAGGDSPYITFYYHSFDGEEGLPGSVDAYVTYRMSSPYTLGVHMNGTALDKATPVNFLLHAYWNLAGHGSGDVLDHTLRLFASRYAVLDAELLPSSGRIEPVAGTLLDFRAPTAIGARIRKVISGRGVGYDTNYIIDGEGMRPVAQVRDGKSGRALELWANQPTMQLYTGNYLNHTKGKDGKVYEKYAGFCLETMGYVDAVNHPEFPSQTLRPGQVYKHDMVFNSGGRLALAMASLCLRQLLLATLCVAASVLGAQATGGGGDARTKGVGVYELRMGDFSVKVTNWGARLVSVVLPDSKGGGTAFSKSAWTVKEYVGNGDSPHITMCYHSFDGEQGFPGSLDAYVTYRLSSPYTLAVHMNATALDKATPVNLLQHVYWNLAGHGSGDVLGHTLRLFASRYAVLDAELLPSSGRLAPVAGTPLDFRSPTAIGARIRDVMGGKVVGYDANYIIDGDQGTMRPVAQVQDSESGRKVELWANQATMQLYTGNWLNHTKGKDGKVYNQYAGFTLETMGYVDAVNHPEFPSQTLLPGQEYKHDMVFKFSF
;
A
#
# COMPACT_ATOMS: atom_id res chain seq x y z
N MET A 1 -21.82 -50.38 48.47
CA MET A 1 -21.36 -51.18 49.63
C MET A 1 -20.04 -50.61 50.13
N ALA A 2 -19.91 -50.49 51.45
CA ALA A 2 -18.68 -50.47 52.28
C ALA A 2 -17.59 -49.38 52.12
N ARG A 3 -16.97 -49.12 53.28
CA ARG A 3 -15.99 -48.10 53.73
C ARG A 3 -14.52 -48.43 53.39
N GLY A 4 -13.63 -47.43 53.57
CA GLY A 4 -12.20 -47.55 53.98
C GLY A 4 -11.34 -46.38 53.48
N ALA A 5 -10.85 -45.42 54.32
CA ALA A 5 -9.58 -45.38 55.10
C ALA A 5 -8.30 -45.30 54.19
N GLN A 6 -7.21 -44.53 54.41
CA GLN A 6 -6.65 -43.77 55.55
C GLN A 6 -5.32 -43.04 55.11
N VAL A 7 -4.86 -42.01 55.87
CA VAL A 7 -3.44 -41.62 56.23
C VAL A 7 -2.54 -40.86 55.20
N LEU A 8 -1.55 -39.99 55.51
CA LEU A 8 -1.17 -38.98 56.55
C LEU A 8 0.23 -38.40 56.15
N LEU A 9 0.66 -37.30 56.81
CA LEU A 9 2.03 -36.72 56.98
C LEU A 9 2.58 -35.75 55.90
N ALA A 10 3.40 -34.72 56.18
CA ALA A 10 3.66 -33.74 57.25
C ALA A 10 4.93 -32.96 56.82
N LEU A 11 5.09 -31.68 57.18
CA LEU A 11 6.30 -31.17 57.88
C LEU A 11 6.24 -29.65 58.15
N LEU A 12 6.66 -29.34 59.37
CA LEU A 12 6.88 -28.04 60.01
C LEU A 12 8.21 -27.41 59.57
N CYS A 13 8.36 -26.09 59.79
CA CYS A 13 9.54 -25.52 60.44
C CYS A 13 9.24 -24.12 61.03
N VAL A 14 9.69 -23.91 62.27
CA VAL A 14 9.46 -22.76 63.16
C VAL A 14 10.81 -22.19 63.63
N ALA A 15 10.86 -20.86 63.83
CA ALA A 15 11.80 -20.05 64.65
C ALA A 15 13.26 -19.94 64.12
N ALA A 16 14.06 -18.89 64.40
CA ALA A 16 14.04 -17.89 65.48
C ALA A 16 14.71 -16.57 65.04
N ALA A 17 14.50 -15.54 65.86
CA ALA A 17 14.98 -14.17 65.72
C ALA A 17 16.47 -13.95 66.12
N ALA A 18 17.08 -12.90 65.57
CA ALA A 18 18.16 -12.14 66.22
C ALA A 18 18.15 -10.69 65.72
N SER A 19 18.33 -9.77 66.66
CA SER A 19 18.05 -8.33 66.64
C SER A 19 19.33 -7.47 66.67
N ALA A 20 19.36 -6.31 66.01
CA ALA A 20 19.74 -5.01 66.58
C ALA A 20 19.80 -3.90 65.49
N VAL A 21 18.85 -2.96 65.51
CA VAL A 21 18.95 -1.54 65.96
C VAL A 21 19.75 -0.61 65.04
N ALA A 22 19.01 0.24 64.31
CA ALA A 22 19.37 1.65 64.11
C ALA A 22 18.09 2.51 64.15
N SER A 23 18.21 3.60 64.92
CA SER A 23 17.20 4.47 65.49
C SER A 23 16.54 5.47 64.54
N GLY A 24 15.27 5.79 64.80
CA GLY A 24 14.58 6.97 64.29
C GLY A 24 13.15 7.10 64.85
N ALA A 25 12.97 7.99 65.81
CA ALA A 25 11.75 8.15 66.60
C ALA A 25 10.55 8.71 65.82
N GLY A 26 9.41 8.02 65.95
CA GLY A 26 8.16 8.61 66.46
C GLY A 26 7.56 9.81 65.74
N VAL A 27 7.13 9.65 64.49
CA VAL A 27 5.97 10.39 63.97
C VAL A 27 4.84 9.36 63.83
N GLY A 28 3.71 9.60 64.50
CA GLY A 28 2.54 8.72 64.42
C GLY A 28 2.22 8.41 62.96
N ALA A 29 2.46 7.15 62.56
CA ALA A 29 2.22 6.71 61.20
C ALA A 29 0.73 6.87 60.91
N ARG A 30 0.37 7.94 60.20
CA ARG A 30 -0.91 8.01 59.48
C ARG A 30 -1.00 6.72 58.69
N LYS A 31 -1.96 5.85 59.02
CA LYS A 31 -2.29 4.69 58.20
C LYS A 31 -2.58 5.23 56.80
N MET A 32 -1.62 5.08 55.88
CA MET A 32 -1.81 5.55 54.52
C MET A 32 -2.98 4.79 53.93
N VAL A 33 -3.93 5.54 53.37
CA VAL A 33 -5.04 4.96 52.62
C VAL A 33 -4.43 4.35 51.37
N GLY A 34 -4.38 3.02 51.33
CA GLY A 34 -3.86 2.23 50.23
C GLY A 34 -5.00 1.65 49.42
N VAL A 35 -4.79 1.52 48.11
CA VAL A 35 -5.64 0.73 47.21
C VAL A 35 -4.90 -0.58 46.96
N TYR A 36 -5.57 -1.68 47.28
CA TYR A 36 -5.02 -3.03 47.20
C TYR A 36 -5.76 -3.79 46.11
N GLU A 37 -5.02 -4.31 45.13
CA GLU A 37 -5.58 -5.03 44.00
C GLU A 37 -5.34 -6.54 44.18
N LEU A 38 -6.44 -7.29 44.22
CA LEU A 38 -6.43 -8.75 44.23
C LEU A 38 -6.74 -9.23 42.81
N ARG A 39 -5.86 -10.05 42.23
CA ARG A 39 -6.00 -10.61 40.88
C ARG A 39 -5.96 -12.12 40.89
N MET A 40 -6.85 -12.72 40.11
CA MET A 40 -6.83 -14.15 39.80
C MET A 40 -7.26 -14.31 38.34
N GLY A 41 -6.30 -14.48 37.44
CA GLY A 41 -6.55 -14.44 36.01
C GLY A 41 -7.02 -13.06 35.53
N ASP A 42 -8.13 -13.05 34.81
CA ASP A 42 -8.87 -11.91 34.25
C ASP A 42 -9.94 -11.32 35.20
N PHE A 43 -10.07 -11.88 36.40
CA PHE A 43 -10.85 -11.32 37.51
C PHE A 43 -9.98 -10.44 38.42
N SER A 44 -10.43 -9.23 38.72
CA SER A 44 -9.72 -8.34 39.65
C SER A 44 -10.65 -7.51 40.53
N VAL A 45 -10.23 -7.30 41.79
CA VAL A 45 -10.95 -6.45 42.75
C VAL A 45 -9.97 -5.47 43.36
N LYS A 46 -10.33 -4.18 43.36
CA LYS A 46 -9.59 -3.13 44.07
C LYS A 46 -10.34 -2.76 45.34
N VAL A 47 -9.67 -2.84 46.47
CA VAL A 47 -10.22 -2.56 47.80
C VAL A 47 -9.38 -1.49 48.48
N THR A 48 -10.04 -0.52 49.12
CA THR A 48 -9.34 0.45 49.97
C THR A 48 -9.39 0.03 51.44
N ASN A 49 -8.28 0.24 52.14
CA ASN A 49 -8.23 0.08 53.60
C ASN A 49 -8.94 1.22 54.37
N PHE A 50 -9.47 2.25 53.68
CA PHE A 50 -10.32 3.27 54.27
C PHE A 50 -11.80 2.89 54.16
N GLY A 51 -12.42 2.50 55.28
CA GLY A 51 -13.83 2.10 55.34
C GLY A 51 -14.12 0.67 54.84
N ALA A 52 -13.09 -0.12 54.52
CA ALA A 52 -13.20 -1.51 54.02
C ALA A 52 -14.16 -1.64 52.84
N ARG A 53 -14.05 -0.72 51.87
CA ARG A 53 -14.96 -0.65 50.72
C ARG A 53 -14.29 -1.21 49.48
N VAL A 54 -15.07 -2.00 48.73
CA VAL A 54 -14.70 -2.40 47.38
C VAL A 54 -14.85 -1.19 46.47
N MET A 55 -13.76 -0.79 45.84
CA MET A 55 -13.74 0.37 44.94
C MET A 55 -14.17 -0.03 43.53
N SER A 56 -13.78 -1.21 43.07
CA SER A 56 -14.18 -1.74 41.77
C SER A 56 -14.06 -3.26 41.74
N ILE A 57 -15.02 -3.93 41.11
CA ILE A 57 -15.00 -5.36 40.79
C ILE A 57 -15.02 -5.49 39.28
N VAL A 58 -14.03 -6.17 38.70
CA VAL A 58 -14.00 -6.52 37.27
C VAL A 58 -14.20 -8.04 37.19
N LEU A 59 -15.36 -8.45 36.70
CA LEU A 59 -15.72 -9.83 36.39
C LEU A 59 -15.73 -10.02 34.87
N PRO A 60 -15.16 -11.11 34.33
CA PRO A 60 -15.51 -11.55 32.99
C PRO A 60 -16.94 -12.12 33.01
N ASP A 61 -17.78 -11.70 32.06
CA ASP A 61 -19.04 -12.40 31.76
C ASP A 61 -18.83 -13.40 30.61
N ALA A 62 -19.76 -14.34 30.48
CA ALA A 62 -19.64 -15.40 29.48
C ALA A 62 -19.93 -14.95 28.03
N LYS A 63 -20.24 -13.66 27.75
CA LYS A 63 -20.72 -13.20 26.42
C LYS A 63 -20.32 -11.79 25.95
N GLY A 64 -19.39 -11.07 26.58
CA GLY A 64 -18.74 -9.92 25.94
C GLY A 64 -18.69 -8.64 26.77
N GLY A 65 -17.69 -8.55 27.65
CA GLY A 65 -17.11 -7.27 28.06
C GLY A 65 -15.67 -7.14 27.55
N GLY A 66 -15.42 -6.18 26.67
CA GLY A 66 -14.08 -5.68 26.30
C GLY A 66 -13.61 -5.95 24.87
N ARG A 67 -14.46 -6.50 23.99
CA ARG A 67 -14.07 -6.75 22.59
C ARG A 67 -14.28 -5.52 21.72
N GLY A 68 -15.47 -4.93 21.78
CA GLY A 68 -15.91 -3.88 20.88
C GLY A 68 -15.97 -4.35 19.42
N PHE A 69 -16.64 -3.60 18.55
CA PHE A 69 -16.77 -3.92 17.13
C PHE A 69 -15.45 -4.23 16.44
N CYS A 70 -14.37 -3.55 16.86
CA CYS A 70 -13.06 -3.75 16.28
C CYS A 70 -12.51 -5.16 16.54
N LYS A 71 -12.87 -5.88 17.61
CA LYS A 71 -12.34 -7.24 17.87
C LYS A 71 -13.31 -8.36 17.48
N SER A 72 -14.42 -8.01 16.84
CA SER A 72 -15.41 -8.97 16.34
C SER A 72 -15.12 -9.41 14.90
N ILE A 73 -15.58 -10.61 14.51
CA ILE A 73 -15.48 -11.08 13.11
C ILE A 73 -16.77 -10.74 12.39
N TRP A 74 -16.65 -9.83 11.43
CA TRP A 74 -17.73 -9.34 10.58
C TRP A 74 -17.99 -10.30 9.42
N THR A 75 -19.24 -10.37 8.99
CA THR A 75 -19.64 -11.12 7.79
C THR A 75 -19.38 -10.26 6.56
N VAL A 76 -18.70 -10.80 5.54
CA VAL A 76 -18.62 -10.15 4.22
C VAL A 76 -19.93 -10.38 3.49
N LYS A 77 -20.66 -9.31 3.19
CA LYS A 77 -21.91 -9.37 2.42
C LYS A 77 -21.66 -9.30 0.92
N GLU A 78 -20.78 -8.38 0.51
CA GLU A 78 -20.46 -8.13 -0.90
C GLU A 78 -18.97 -7.80 -1.02
N TYR A 79 -18.34 -8.24 -2.13
CA TYR A 79 -16.94 -7.98 -2.40
C TYR A 79 -16.69 -7.96 -3.91
N VAL A 80 -16.20 -6.81 -4.40
CA VAL A 80 -15.77 -6.57 -5.78
C VAL A 80 -14.33 -6.06 -5.72
N ALA A 81 -13.37 -6.92 -6.09
CA ALA A 81 -11.95 -6.69 -5.86
C ALA A 81 -11.30 -5.65 -6.80
N GLY A 82 -11.85 -5.48 -8.01
CA GLY A 82 -11.28 -4.59 -9.06
C GLY A 82 -12.34 -3.92 -9.93
N GLY A 83 -11.89 -3.15 -10.92
CA GLY A 83 -12.74 -2.35 -11.82
C GLY A 83 -12.71 -0.86 -11.46
N ASP A 84 -13.66 -0.09 -12.01
CA ASP A 84 -13.68 1.38 -11.88
C ASP A 84 -14.15 1.87 -10.50
N SER A 85 -14.73 0.98 -9.70
CA SER A 85 -15.19 1.29 -8.34
C SER A 85 -15.24 0.02 -7.46
N PRO A 86 -14.09 -0.63 -7.16
CA PRO A 86 -14.06 -1.81 -6.32
C PRO A 86 -14.52 -1.46 -4.90
N TYR A 87 -15.22 -2.40 -4.26
CA TYR A 87 -15.79 -2.19 -2.93
C TYR A 87 -15.95 -3.50 -2.15
N ILE A 88 -16.10 -3.37 -0.84
CA ILE A 88 -16.43 -4.47 0.07
C ILE A 88 -17.34 -3.96 1.18
N THR A 89 -18.39 -4.74 1.47
CA THR A 89 -19.37 -4.44 2.51
C THR A 89 -19.31 -5.51 3.60
N PHE A 90 -19.06 -5.07 4.83
CA PHE A 90 -19.11 -5.87 6.04
C PHE A 90 -20.43 -5.66 6.77
N TYR A 91 -20.88 -6.71 7.46
CA TYR A 91 -22.08 -6.74 8.28
C TYR A 91 -21.81 -7.36 9.65
N TYR A 92 -22.40 -6.77 10.69
CA TYR A 92 -22.39 -7.31 12.04
C TYR A 92 -23.76 -7.11 12.70
N HIS A 93 -24.25 -8.16 13.34
CA HIS A 93 -25.42 -8.09 14.20
C HIS A 93 -24.96 -8.02 15.64
N SER A 94 -25.20 -6.87 16.28
CA SER A 94 -25.02 -6.67 17.71
C SER A 94 -26.32 -6.99 18.42
N PHE A 95 -26.28 -7.86 19.42
CA PHE A 95 -27.47 -8.28 20.16
C PHE A 95 -27.65 -7.44 21.44
N ASP A 96 -28.89 -7.29 21.90
CA ASP A 96 -29.22 -6.61 23.17
C ASP A 96 -28.34 -7.09 24.35
N GLY A 97 -27.63 -6.15 24.97
CA GLY A 97 -26.72 -6.40 26.08
C GLY A 97 -25.26 -6.65 25.68
N GLU A 98 -24.93 -6.73 24.39
CA GLU A 98 -23.53 -6.85 23.94
C GLU A 98 -22.71 -5.62 24.36
N GLU A 99 -21.53 -5.86 24.95
CA GLU A 99 -20.68 -4.82 25.55
C GLU A 99 -21.40 -3.96 26.61
N GLY A 100 -22.51 -4.48 27.18
CA GLY A 100 -23.32 -3.78 28.17
C GLY A 100 -24.25 -2.71 27.59
N LEU A 101 -24.38 -2.62 26.26
CA LEU A 101 -25.26 -1.65 25.60
C LEU A 101 -26.68 -2.22 25.41
N PRO A 102 -27.74 -1.41 25.62
CA PRO A 102 -29.12 -1.85 25.42
C PRO A 102 -29.47 -1.90 23.94
N GLY A 103 -30.28 -2.87 23.54
CA GLY A 103 -30.87 -3.01 22.22
C GLY A 103 -29.96 -3.63 21.17
N SER A 104 -30.57 -4.33 20.22
CA SER A 104 -29.90 -4.96 19.10
C SER A 104 -29.66 -3.96 17.96
N VAL A 105 -28.49 -4.00 17.33
CA VAL A 105 -28.08 -3.11 16.23
C VAL A 105 -27.54 -3.92 15.06
N ASP A 106 -28.12 -3.72 13.88
CA ASP A 106 -27.53 -4.18 12.62
C ASP A 106 -26.58 -3.10 12.09
N ALA A 107 -25.29 -3.42 12.02
CA ALA A 107 -24.23 -2.51 11.62
C ALA A 107 -23.60 -2.94 10.28
N TYR A 108 -23.30 -1.95 9.44
CA TYR A 108 -22.66 -2.12 8.14
C TYR A 108 -21.48 -1.18 7.97
N VAL A 109 -20.43 -1.65 7.30
CA VAL A 109 -19.28 -0.84 6.86
C VAL A 109 -18.95 -1.17 5.42
N THR A 110 -18.99 -0.19 4.54
CA THR A 110 -18.58 -0.33 3.14
C THR A 110 -17.34 0.51 2.87
N TYR A 111 -16.28 -0.14 2.39
CA TYR A 111 -15.12 0.52 1.80
C TYR A 111 -15.27 0.51 0.28
N ARG A 112 -15.15 1.67 -0.37
CA ARG A 112 -15.26 1.80 -1.82
C ARG A 112 -14.16 2.70 -2.36
N MET A 113 -13.47 2.24 -3.39
CA MET A 113 -12.51 3.08 -4.12
C MET A 113 -13.19 3.73 -5.32
N SER A 114 -12.76 4.93 -5.68
CA SER A 114 -13.25 5.69 -6.85
C SER A 114 -12.13 6.52 -7.48
N SER A 115 -12.37 7.00 -8.71
CA SER A 115 -11.46 7.78 -9.58
C SER A 115 -10.68 8.91 -8.88
N PRO A 116 -9.44 9.16 -9.33
CA PRO A 116 -8.25 8.45 -8.85
C PRO A 116 -7.96 8.77 -7.37
N TYR A 117 -7.56 7.75 -6.61
CA TYR A 117 -7.09 7.86 -5.21
C TYR A 117 -8.12 8.33 -4.16
N THR A 118 -9.40 8.07 -4.42
CA THR A 118 -10.48 8.32 -3.46
C THR A 118 -10.89 7.04 -2.76
N LEU A 119 -10.85 7.02 -1.43
CA LEU A 119 -11.40 5.96 -0.58
C LEU A 119 -12.60 6.50 0.20
N GLY A 120 -13.80 6.05 -0.16
CA GLY A 120 -15.02 6.26 0.61
C GLY A 120 -15.21 5.18 1.66
N VAL A 121 -15.66 5.57 2.85
CA VAL A 121 -16.12 4.68 3.91
C VAL A 121 -17.53 5.09 4.31
N HIS A 122 -18.47 4.18 4.12
CA HIS A 122 -19.87 4.36 4.53
C HIS A 122 -20.18 3.43 5.69
N MET A 123 -20.60 3.99 6.81
CA MET A 123 -21.00 3.25 8.00
C MET A 123 -22.45 3.56 8.32
N ASN A 124 -23.24 2.52 8.60
CA ASN A 124 -24.61 2.69 9.07
C ASN A 124 -24.98 1.65 10.12
N GLY A 125 -25.93 2.01 10.98
CA GLY A 125 -26.38 1.19 12.09
C GLY A 125 -27.87 1.37 12.30
N THR A 126 -28.63 0.29 12.44
CA THR A 126 -30.08 0.34 12.66
C THR A 126 -30.40 -0.27 14.01
N ALA A 127 -30.99 0.51 14.92
CA ALA A 127 -31.50 -0.02 16.18
C ALA A 127 -32.79 -0.80 15.92
N LEU A 128 -32.89 -2.03 16.41
CA LEU A 128 -33.96 -2.96 16.04
C LEU A 128 -35.10 -2.98 17.07
N ASP A 129 -34.78 -3.03 18.36
CA ASP A 129 -35.74 -3.38 19.41
C ASP A 129 -35.79 -2.41 20.59
N LYS A 130 -34.67 -1.76 20.97
CA LYS A 130 -34.62 -0.76 22.05
C LYS A 130 -33.88 0.49 21.62
N ALA A 131 -33.95 1.51 22.48
CA ALA A 131 -33.14 2.70 22.32
C ALA A 131 -31.67 2.38 22.63
N THR A 132 -30.78 2.63 21.67
CA THR A 132 -29.37 2.21 21.74
C THR A 132 -28.44 3.37 21.40
N PRO A 133 -27.44 3.67 22.25
CA PRO A 133 -26.34 4.57 21.89
C PRO A 133 -25.51 3.99 20.75
N VAL A 134 -25.34 4.74 19.66
CA VAL A 134 -24.54 4.34 18.49
C VAL A 134 -23.66 5.51 18.05
N ASN A 135 -22.35 5.27 17.99
CA ASN A 135 -21.39 6.24 17.46
C ASN A 135 -20.22 5.48 16.80
N PHE A 136 -20.23 5.36 15.47
CA PHE A 136 -19.19 4.64 14.74
C PHE A 136 -18.05 5.58 14.35
N LEU A 137 -16.82 5.07 14.43
CA LEU A 137 -15.63 5.78 13.98
C LEU A 137 -14.67 4.82 13.28
N LEU A 138 -13.73 5.38 12.53
CA LEU A 138 -12.64 4.65 11.90
C LEU A 138 -11.32 4.97 12.62
N HIS A 139 -10.82 4.03 13.40
CA HIS A 139 -9.55 4.18 14.12
C HIS A 139 -8.36 3.70 13.26
N ALA A 140 -7.97 4.52 12.28
CA ALA A 140 -6.85 4.25 11.39
C ALA A 140 -5.64 5.14 11.70
N TYR A 141 -4.46 4.52 11.83
CA TYR A 141 -3.18 5.24 11.94
C TYR A 141 -2.63 5.54 10.55
N TRP A 142 -2.36 6.81 10.31
CA TRP A 142 -1.78 7.33 9.09
C TRP A 142 -0.33 7.75 9.31
N ASN A 143 0.52 7.40 8.35
CA ASN A 143 1.84 7.99 8.16
C ASN A 143 2.06 8.14 6.65
N LEU A 144 1.91 9.37 6.15
CA LEU A 144 1.98 9.64 4.70
C LEU A 144 3.39 9.44 4.11
N ALA A 145 4.44 9.52 4.93
CA ALA A 145 5.81 9.19 4.51
C ALA A 145 6.01 7.66 4.35
N GLY A 146 5.03 6.85 4.76
CA GLY A 146 5.05 5.40 4.72
C GLY A 146 5.21 4.80 6.12
N HIS A 147 4.64 3.62 6.36
CA HIS A 147 4.54 3.03 7.71
C HIS A 147 5.89 2.79 8.42
N GLY A 148 7.00 2.67 7.68
CA GLY A 148 8.34 2.46 8.22
C GLY A 148 9.23 3.71 8.24
N SER A 149 8.66 4.90 8.02
CA SER A 149 9.41 6.15 7.84
C SER A 149 9.80 6.88 9.12
N GLY A 150 9.33 6.41 10.29
CA GLY A 150 9.55 7.04 11.58
C GLY A 150 8.31 7.80 12.05
N ASP A 151 8.52 8.94 12.70
CA ASP A 151 7.45 9.76 13.25
C ASP A 151 6.74 10.65 12.21
N VAL A 152 5.59 11.21 12.60
CA VAL A 152 4.76 12.09 11.78
C VAL A 152 4.92 13.58 12.12
N LEU A 153 5.99 13.94 12.83
CA LEU A 153 6.12 15.30 13.38
C LEU A 153 6.32 16.37 12.31
N ASP A 154 6.89 16.00 11.17
CA ASP A 154 7.09 16.87 10.00
C ASP A 154 5.83 17.01 9.12
N HIS A 155 4.80 16.16 9.31
CA HIS A 155 3.55 16.27 8.55
C HIS A 155 2.87 17.59 8.85
N THR A 156 2.47 18.32 7.81
CA THR A 156 1.73 19.56 7.94
C THR A 156 0.24 19.25 7.98
N LEU A 157 -0.42 19.59 9.09
CA LEU A 157 -1.84 19.41 9.35
C LEU A 157 -2.58 20.75 9.28
N ARG A 158 -3.74 20.75 8.64
CA ARG A 158 -4.77 21.79 8.75
C ARG A 158 -6.09 21.14 9.16
N LEU A 159 -6.77 21.73 10.13
CA LEU A 159 -8.12 21.32 10.57
C LEU A 159 -9.15 22.41 10.25
N PHE A 160 -10.32 21.99 9.77
CA PHE A 160 -11.47 22.86 9.55
C PHE A 160 -12.35 22.87 10.82
N ALA A 161 -11.74 23.31 11.93
CA ALA A 161 -12.35 23.35 13.24
C ALA A 161 -11.92 24.63 13.98
N SER A 162 -12.91 25.42 14.39
CA SER A 162 -12.69 26.65 15.17
C SER A 162 -12.74 26.43 16.68
N ARG A 163 -13.19 25.25 17.12
CA ARG A 163 -13.44 24.91 18.53
C ARG A 163 -13.05 23.47 18.86
N TYR A 164 -12.87 23.18 20.15
CA TYR A 164 -12.58 21.85 20.67
C TYR A 164 -13.35 21.59 21.96
N ALA A 165 -13.57 20.31 22.29
CA ALA A 165 -14.16 19.91 23.56
C ALA A 165 -13.10 19.93 24.66
N VAL A 166 -13.38 20.61 25.78
CA VAL A 166 -12.48 20.70 26.92
C VAL A 166 -12.55 19.42 27.72
N LEU A 167 -11.38 18.78 27.88
CA LEU A 167 -11.25 17.58 28.71
C LEU A 167 -11.13 17.94 30.19
N ASP A 168 -11.69 17.09 31.04
CA ASP A 168 -11.52 17.14 32.49
C ASP A 168 -10.19 16.48 32.94
N ALA A 169 -10.03 16.32 34.26
CA ALA A 169 -8.85 15.69 34.85
C ALA A 169 -8.71 14.19 34.51
N GLU A 170 -9.77 13.54 34.04
CA GLU A 170 -9.81 12.14 33.61
C GLU A 170 -9.64 11.99 32.09
N LEU A 171 -9.42 13.10 31.38
CA LEU A 171 -9.36 13.20 29.92
C LEU A 171 -10.69 12.90 29.22
N LEU A 172 -11.79 13.10 29.93
CA LEU A 172 -13.12 12.95 29.38
C LEU A 172 -13.67 14.35 29.06
N PRO A 173 -14.44 14.52 27.97
CA PRO A 173 -15.14 15.77 27.69
C PRO A 173 -16.35 15.99 28.62
N SER A 174 -16.32 15.43 29.84
CA SER A 174 -17.39 15.31 30.84
C SER A 174 -17.94 16.65 31.36
N SER A 175 -17.31 17.76 30.97
CA SER A 175 -17.77 19.10 31.33
C SER A 175 -18.76 19.68 30.32
N GLY A 176 -18.92 19.06 29.15
CA GLY A 176 -19.73 19.59 28.04
C GLY A 176 -19.18 20.88 27.43
N ARG A 177 -18.05 21.40 27.94
CA ARG A 177 -17.50 22.69 27.56
C ARG A 177 -16.83 22.63 26.20
N ILE A 178 -17.13 23.62 25.36
CA ILE A 178 -16.53 23.81 24.05
C ILE A 178 -15.85 25.18 24.03
N GLU A 179 -14.58 25.22 23.64
CA GLU A 179 -13.76 26.44 23.64
C GLU A 179 -13.12 26.71 22.27
N PRO A 180 -12.80 27.97 21.94
CA PRO A 180 -12.12 28.29 20.70
C PRO A 180 -10.68 27.74 20.69
N VAL A 181 -10.23 27.24 19.54
CA VAL A 181 -8.83 26.82 19.36
C VAL A 181 -7.87 28.01 19.22
N ALA A 182 -8.40 29.19 18.86
CA ALA A 182 -7.62 30.40 18.61
C ALA A 182 -6.74 30.79 19.81
N GLY A 183 -5.44 30.95 19.56
CA GLY A 183 -4.48 31.31 20.62
C GLY A 183 -4.06 30.16 21.52
N THR A 184 -4.52 28.93 21.26
CA THR A 184 -4.14 27.73 22.02
C THR A 184 -3.08 26.90 21.28
N LEU A 185 -2.53 25.87 21.94
CA LEU A 185 -1.62 24.90 21.32
C LEU A 185 -2.31 24.02 20.27
N LEU A 186 -3.65 24.00 20.27
CA LEU A 186 -4.52 23.15 19.46
C LEU A 186 -4.89 23.81 18.12
N ASP A 187 -4.42 25.03 17.83
CA ASP A 187 -4.80 25.80 16.64
C ASP A 187 -4.17 25.30 15.34
N PHE A 188 -4.87 24.41 14.63
CA PHE A 188 -4.51 23.93 13.29
C PHE A 188 -5.34 24.58 12.17
N ARG A 189 -5.98 25.73 12.41
CA ARG A 189 -6.80 26.40 11.37
C ARG A 189 -5.97 26.80 10.14
N ALA A 190 -4.70 27.12 10.38
CA ALA A 190 -3.67 27.26 9.36
C ALA A 190 -2.80 25.98 9.27
N PRO A 191 -2.29 25.62 8.08
CA PRO A 191 -1.35 24.50 7.92
C PRO A 191 -0.16 24.64 8.88
N THR A 192 0.00 23.67 9.78
CA THR A 192 1.05 23.67 10.81
C THR A 192 1.64 22.27 10.95
N ALA A 193 2.96 22.14 11.08
CA ALA A 193 3.60 20.86 11.36
C ALA A 193 3.05 20.27 12.68
N ILE A 194 2.70 18.98 12.69
CA ILE A 194 2.19 18.30 13.89
C ILE A 194 3.17 18.49 15.07
N GLY A 195 4.47 18.35 14.81
CA GLY A 195 5.52 18.49 15.81
C GLY A 195 5.74 19.90 16.38
N ALA A 196 5.20 20.95 15.75
CA ALA A 196 5.52 22.34 16.09
C ALA A 196 5.21 22.69 17.56
N ARG A 197 4.15 22.09 18.12
CA ARG A 197 3.68 22.36 19.48
C ARG A 197 3.48 21.10 20.33
N ILE A 198 3.67 19.90 19.76
CA ILE A 198 3.28 18.62 20.37
C ILE A 198 3.90 18.39 21.75
N ARG A 199 5.15 18.84 21.97
CA ARG A 199 5.87 18.66 23.24
C ARG A 199 5.29 19.46 24.40
N LYS A 200 4.49 20.48 24.11
CA LYS A 200 3.83 21.34 25.11
C LYS A 200 2.39 20.90 25.40
N VAL A 201 1.85 19.95 24.62
CA VAL A 201 0.51 19.43 24.80
C VAL A 201 0.56 18.26 25.77
N ILE A 202 0.07 18.48 26.98
CA ILE A 202 -0.08 17.45 28.00
C ILE A 202 -1.50 16.94 27.91
N SER A 203 -1.67 15.70 27.47
CA SER A 203 -2.96 15.01 27.48
C SER A 203 -2.86 13.82 28.43
N GLY A 204 -3.31 14.06 29.67
CA GLY A 204 -3.28 13.11 30.78
C GLY A 204 -1.87 12.81 31.26
N ARG A 205 -1.48 11.52 31.19
CA ARG A 205 -0.12 11.07 31.54
C ARG A 205 0.86 11.12 30.35
N GLY A 206 0.36 11.47 29.15
CA GLY A 206 1.12 11.50 27.92
C GLY A 206 1.40 12.91 27.40
N VAL A 207 2.39 13.01 26.51
CA VAL A 207 2.68 14.23 25.76
C VAL A 207 2.28 13.99 24.31
N GLY A 208 1.40 14.83 23.78
CA GLY A 208 0.93 14.81 22.39
C GLY A 208 -0.57 15.10 22.26
N TYR A 209 -1.07 15.14 21.03
CA TYR A 209 -2.47 15.45 20.78
C TYR A 209 -3.33 14.21 21.02
N ASP A 210 -4.40 14.41 21.76
CA ASP A 210 -5.49 13.49 21.99
C ASP A 210 -6.69 14.38 22.33
N THR A 211 -7.30 14.93 21.28
CA THR A 211 -8.24 16.04 21.43
C THR A 211 -9.40 15.93 20.44
N ASN A 212 -10.61 16.13 20.95
CA ASN A 212 -11.83 16.19 20.14
C ASN A 212 -12.07 17.61 19.64
N TYR A 213 -12.07 17.78 18.33
CA TYR A 213 -12.35 19.04 17.64
C TYR A 213 -13.79 19.08 17.17
N ILE A 214 -14.42 20.25 17.25
CA ILE A 214 -15.75 20.49 16.70
C ILE A 214 -15.58 21.00 15.27
N ILE A 215 -16.07 20.24 14.30
CA ILE A 215 -15.88 20.53 12.87
C ILE A 215 -16.86 21.61 12.43
N ASP A 216 -16.33 22.66 11.80
CA ASP A 216 -17.11 23.80 11.36
C ASP A 216 -18.08 23.40 10.23
N GLY A 217 -19.29 23.96 10.23
CA GLY A 217 -20.34 23.67 9.25
C GLY A 217 -21.15 22.39 9.53
N GLU A 218 -21.98 22.00 8.57
CA GLU A 218 -22.88 20.83 8.64
C GLU A 218 -22.84 20.02 7.33
N GLY A 219 -23.34 18.78 7.36
CA GLY A 219 -23.34 17.89 6.19
C GLY A 219 -21.95 17.43 5.76
N MET A 220 -21.81 16.90 4.54
CA MET A 220 -20.52 16.43 4.03
C MET A 220 -19.59 17.62 3.73
N ARG A 221 -18.46 17.70 4.45
CA ARG A 221 -17.58 18.88 4.43
C ARG A 221 -16.12 18.50 4.70
N PRO A 222 -15.13 19.35 4.35
CA PRO A 222 -13.74 19.06 4.64
C PRO A 222 -13.51 19.13 6.16
N VAL A 223 -12.77 18.16 6.68
CA VAL A 223 -12.47 17.99 8.11
C VAL A 223 -11.00 18.29 8.37
N ALA A 224 -10.11 17.70 7.56
CA ALA A 224 -8.67 17.81 7.73
C ALA A 224 -7.93 17.73 6.40
N GLN A 225 -6.79 18.39 6.32
CA GLN A 225 -5.80 18.26 5.25
C GLN A 225 -4.44 17.96 5.88
N VAL A 226 -3.78 16.91 5.41
CA VAL A 226 -2.45 16.51 5.86
C VAL A 226 -1.52 16.35 4.67
N ARG A 227 -0.28 16.81 4.79
CA ARG A 227 0.76 16.63 3.77
C ARG A 227 2.05 16.19 4.41
N ASP A 228 2.73 15.23 3.78
CA ASP A 228 4.14 14.97 4.03
C ASP A 228 4.98 15.64 2.94
N GLY A 229 5.87 16.56 3.34
CA GLY A 229 6.68 17.31 2.39
C GLY A 229 7.70 16.44 1.65
N LYS A 230 8.18 15.35 2.26
CA LYS A 230 9.26 14.51 1.70
C LYS A 230 8.76 13.54 0.64
N SER A 231 7.68 12.81 0.92
CA SER A 231 7.06 11.91 -0.05
C SER A 231 6.16 12.64 -1.05
N GLY A 232 5.72 13.86 -0.73
CA GLY A 232 4.75 14.61 -1.53
C GLY A 232 3.32 14.08 -1.42
N ARG A 233 3.07 13.04 -0.61
CA ARG A 233 1.72 12.50 -0.39
C ARG A 233 0.88 13.48 0.41
N ALA A 234 -0.40 13.57 0.04
CA ALA A 234 -1.39 14.38 0.71
C ALA A 234 -2.62 13.54 1.05
N LEU A 235 -3.34 13.94 2.10
CA LEU A 235 -4.60 13.36 2.53
C LEU A 235 -5.58 14.48 2.82
N GLU A 236 -6.71 14.51 2.13
CA GLU A 236 -7.84 15.38 2.44
C GLU A 236 -9.00 14.50 2.93
N LEU A 237 -9.44 14.72 4.17
CA LEU A 237 -10.56 14.03 4.79
C LEU A 237 -11.80 14.90 4.69
N TRP A 238 -12.86 14.34 4.11
CA TRP A 238 -14.23 14.87 4.17
C TRP A 238 -15.10 13.93 5.00
N ALA A 239 -15.99 14.47 5.81
CA ALA A 239 -16.96 13.65 6.55
C ALA A 239 -18.23 14.43 6.87
N ASN A 240 -19.29 13.71 7.25
CA ASN A 240 -20.56 14.30 7.66
C ASN A 240 -20.72 14.50 9.18
N GLN A 241 -19.85 13.87 9.99
CA GLN A 241 -19.95 13.91 11.44
C GLN A 241 -19.59 15.27 12.05
N PRO A 242 -20.14 15.62 13.24
CA PRO A 242 -19.94 16.92 13.87
C PRO A 242 -18.57 17.11 14.53
N THR A 243 -17.89 16.03 14.92
CA THR A 243 -16.61 16.11 15.64
C THR A 243 -15.55 15.20 15.04
N MET A 244 -14.29 15.42 15.43
CA MET A 244 -13.15 14.60 15.02
C MET A 244 -12.13 14.50 16.17
N GLN A 245 -11.67 13.30 16.50
CA GLN A 245 -10.52 13.11 17.39
C GLN A 245 -9.22 13.15 16.59
N LEU A 246 -8.31 14.04 16.99
CA LEU A 246 -6.91 13.96 16.61
C LEU A 246 -6.15 13.21 17.69
N TYR A 247 -5.55 12.08 17.34
CA TYR A 247 -4.64 11.34 18.21
C TYR A 247 -3.31 11.10 17.51
N THR A 248 -2.18 11.37 18.17
CA THR A 248 -0.85 11.28 17.54
C THR A 248 -0.01 10.08 17.99
N GLY A 249 -0.62 8.95 18.34
CA GLY A 249 0.18 7.76 18.70
C GLY A 249 1.03 7.98 19.95
N ASN A 250 0.51 8.72 20.93
CA ASN A 250 1.24 9.21 22.10
C ASN A 250 1.80 8.08 22.99
N TYR A 251 1.21 6.89 22.90
CA TYR A 251 1.58 5.72 23.68
C TYR A 251 2.17 4.56 22.84
N LEU A 252 2.39 4.77 21.54
CA LEU A 252 3.16 3.81 20.74
C LEU A 252 4.57 3.72 21.34
N ASN A 253 5.00 2.48 21.62
CA ASN A 253 6.28 2.21 22.25
C ASN A 253 6.75 0.83 21.78
N HIS A 254 7.81 0.78 20.98
CA HIS A 254 8.36 -0.46 20.43
C HIS A 254 7.31 -1.42 19.86
N THR A 255 6.24 -0.88 19.26
CA THR A 255 5.12 -1.70 18.80
C THR A 255 5.47 -2.36 17.47
N LYS A 256 5.39 -3.69 17.40
CA LYS A 256 5.69 -4.41 16.15
C LYS A 256 4.65 -4.09 15.07
N GLY A 257 5.12 -3.46 14.01
CA GLY A 257 4.37 -3.07 12.83
C GLY A 257 4.48 -4.07 11.67
N LYS A 258 4.09 -3.61 10.49
CA LYS A 258 4.14 -4.37 9.24
C LYS A 258 5.59 -4.57 8.78
N ASP A 259 5.85 -5.66 8.07
CA ASP A 259 7.17 -5.98 7.49
C ASP A 259 8.32 -5.96 8.51
N GLY A 260 8.00 -6.33 9.76
CA GLY A 260 8.96 -6.34 10.87
C GLY A 260 9.41 -4.96 11.35
N LYS A 261 8.83 -3.87 10.85
CA LYS A 261 9.12 -2.50 11.34
C LYS A 261 8.62 -2.32 12.76
N VAL A 262 9.26 -1.42 13.49
CA VAL A 262 8.89 -1.06 14.87
C VAL A 262 8.33 0.35 14.86
N TYR A 263 7.15 0.53 15.46
CA TYR A 263 6.47 1.80 15.57
C TYR A 263 6.72 2.38 16.96
N GLU A 264 7.38 3.53 16.96
CA GLU A 264 7.67 4.31 18.16
C GLU A 264 6.61 5.38 18.40
N LYS A 265 6.78 6.13 19.49
CA LYS A 265 5.94 7.28 19.82
C LYS A 265 5.87 8.23 18.63
N TYR A 266 4.65 8.66 18.29
CA TYR A 266 4.37 9.52 17.14
C TYR A 266 4.59 8.88 15.76
N ALA A 267 4.73 7.55 15.65
CA ALA A 267 4.87 6.87 14.34
C ALA A 267 3.65 6.97 13.42
N GLY A 268 2.50 7.42 13.94
CA GLY A 268 1.29 7.65 13.16
C GLY A 268 0.32 8.61 13.86
N PHE A 269 -0.63 9.15 13.09
CA PHE A 269 -1.74 9.96 13.60
C PHE A 269 -3.09 9.37 13.17
N CYS A 270 -4.14 9.61 13.97
CA CYS A 270 -5.52 9.24 13.68
C CYS A 270 -6.37 10.51 13.48
N LEU A 271 -7.37 10.42 12.61
CA LEU A 271 -8.39 11.44 12.38
C LEU A 271 -9.76 10.74 12.46
N GLU A 272 -10.37 10.76 13.65
CA GLU A 272 -11.51 9.90 13.96
C GLU A 272 -12.78 10.75 14.01
N THR A 273 -13.48 10.86 12.89
CA THR A 273 -14.75 11.59 12.83
C THR A 273 -15.84 10.83 13.56
N MET A 274 -16.71 11.53 14.28
CA MET A 274 -17.77 10.91 15.09
C MET A 274 -18.78 11.94 15.61
N GLY A 275 -19.88 11.44 16.18
CA GLY A 275 -20.79 12.24 17.01
C GLY A 275 -20.08 12.82 18.23
N TYR A 276 -20.72 13.74 18.94
CA TYR A 276 -20.14 14.34 20.16
C TYR A 276 -19.78 13.24 21.16
N VAL A 277 -18.51 13.23 21.59
CA VAL A 277 -18.03 12.31 22.61
C VAL A 277 -18.80 12.59 23.90
N ASP A 278 -19.20 11.52 24.59
CA ASP A 278 -19.97 11.57 25.84
C ASP A 278 -21.38 12.21 25.73
N ALA A 279 -21.95 12.34 24.52
CA ALA A 279 -23.28 12.91 24.31
C ALA A 279 -24.42 12.20 25.08
N VAL A 280 -24.24 10.94 25.49
CA VAL A 280 -25.21 10.23 26.33
C VAL A 280 -25.35 10.82 27.73
N ASN A 281 -24.32 11.50 28.22
CA ASN A 281 -24.28 12.15 29.53
C ASN A 281 -24.48 13.68 29.44
N HIS A 282 -24.49 14.23 28.23
CA HIS A 282 -24.56 15.66 27.94
C HIS A 282 -25.79 16.01 27.10
N PRO A 283 -26.96 16.31 27.73
CA PRO A 283 -28.21 16.57 27.01
C PRO A 283 -28.17 17.82 26.11
N GLU A 284 -27.21 18.71 26.31
CA GLU A 284 -26.92 19.86 25.44
C GLU A 284 -26.32 19.45 24.08
N PHE A 285 -25.77 18.24 23.96
CA PHE A 285 -25.25 17.71 22.71
C PHE A 285 -26.33 16.97 21.91
N PRO A 286 -26.23 16.95 20.57
CA PRO A 286 -27.08 16.12 19.74
C PRO A 286 -26.99 14.65 20.17
N SER A 287 -28.14 14.09 20.57
CA SER A 287 -28.25 12.70 21.02
C SER A 287 -27.63 11.72 20.04
N GLN A 288 -26.85 10.77 20.56
CA GLN A 288 -26.32 9.62 19.82
C GLN A 288 -27.13 8.34 20.12
N THR A 289 -28.34 8.47 20.67
CA THR A 289 -29.23 7.34 20.97
C THR A 289 -30.25 7.16 19.85
N LEU A 290 -30.15 6.05 19.14
CA LEU A 290 -31.13 5.62 18.15
C LEU A 290 -32.34 4.98 18.83
N ARG A 291 -33.55 5.32 18.39
CA ARG A 291 -34.78 4.58 18.71
C ARG A 291 -34.98 3.42 17.73
N PRO A 292 -35.79 2.40 18.06
CA PRO A 292 -36.10 1.30 17.15
C PRO A 292 -36.56 1.80 15.77
N GLY A 293 -35.98 1.24 14.72
CA GLY A 293 -36.20 1.62 13.31
C GLY A 293 -35.41 2.84 12.83
N GLN A 294 -34.73 3.58 13.71
CA GLN A 294 -33.86 4.69 13.30
C GLN A 294 -32.50 4.19 12.80
N VAL A 295 -31.93 4.95 11.86
CA VAL A 295 -30.68 4.61 11.19
C VAL A 295 -29.63 5.68 11.48
N TYR A 296 -28.51 5.28 12.09
CA TYR A 296 -27.28 6.05 12.14
C TYR A 296 -26.58 6.01 10.79
N LYS A 297 -26.04 7.15 10.32
CA LYS A 297 -25.28 7.26 9.07
C LYS A 297 -24.00 8.05 9.31
N HIS A 298 -22.90 7.53 8.81
CA HIS A 298 -21.60 8.17 8.87
C HIS A 298 -20.85 7.92 7.57
N ASP A 299 -20.64 9.00 6.84
CA ASP A 299 -19.93 9.03 5.56
C ASP A 299 -18.62 9.76 5.76
N MET A 300 -17.53 9.15 5.27
CA MET A 300 -16.23 9.78 5.17
C MET A 300 -15.56 9.45 3.83
N VAL A 301 -14.77 10.39 3.33
CA VAL A 301 -14.02 10.26 2.09
C VAL A 301 -12.60 10.74 2.32
N PHE A 302 -11.64 9.87 2.05
CA PHE A 302 -10.22 10.20 1.99
C PHE A 302 -9.84 10.42 0.52
N ASN A 303 -9.41 11.64 0.20
CA ASN A 303 -8.88 11.97 -1.11
C ASN A 303 -7.36 12.18 -1.01
N SER A 304 -6.60 11.40 -1.78
CA SER A 304 -5.13 11.48 -1.77
C SER A 304 -4.55 12.27 -2.96
N GLY A 305 -5.41 12.71 -3.89
CA GLY A 305 -5.06 13.59 -5.00
C GLY A 305 -5.06 15.06 -4.56
N GLY A 306 -3.99 15.50 -3.88
CA GLY A 306 -3.87 16.89 -3.46
C GLY A 306 -3.92 17.85 -4.66
N ARG A 307 -5.03 18.59 -4.82
CA ARG A 307 -5.21 19.79 -5.68
C ARG A 307 -4.12 20.05 -6.75
N LEU A 308 -4.15 19.27 -7.82
CA LEU A 308 -3.86 19.74 -9.19
C LEU A 308 -5.17 19.86 -10.02
N ALA A 309 -6.30 19.43 -9.47
CA ALA A 309 -7.59 19.39 -10.17
C ALA A 309 -8.38 20.71 -10.18
N LEU A 310 -8.01 21.73 -9.39
CA LEU A 310 -8.76 22.99 -9.32
C LEU A 310 -8.39 24.05 -10.38
N ALA A 311 -7.41 23.78 -11.25
CA ALA A 311 -7.11 24.66 -12.40
C ALA A 311 -7.65 24.13 -13.74
N MET A 312 -8.14 22.90 -13.81
CA MET A 312 -8.64 22.28 -15.06
C MET A 312 -10.17 22.17 -15.12
N ALA A 313 -10.87 22.30 -13.99
CA ALA A 313 -12.34 22.17 -13.93
C ALA A 313 -13.11 23.43 -14.38
N SER A 314 -12.44 24.54 -14.69
CA SER A 314 -13.11 25.78 -15.14
C SER A 314 -13.25 25.91 -16.67
N LEU A 315 -12.68 25.00 -17.47
CA LEU A 315 -12.81 25.05 -18.93
C LEU A 315 -13.73 23.98 -19.53
N CYS A 316 -14.18 22.98 -18.76
CA CYS A 316 -15.04 21.90 -19.26
C CYS A 316 -16.54 22.07 -18.94
N LEU A 317 -16.96 23.15 -18.28
CA LEU A 317 -18.36 23.36 -17.88
C LEU A 317 -19.19 24.16 -18.90
N ARG A 318 -18.99 23.93 -20.20
CA ARG A 318 -19.82 24.53 -21.27
C ARG A 318 -20.38 23.58 -22.33
N GLN A 319 -20.20 22.27 -22.19
CA GLN A 319 -20.85 21.30 -23.08
C GLN A 319 -21.32 20.10 -22.27
N LEU A 320 -22.57 20.15 -21.79
CA LEU A 320 -23.46 19.00 -21.60
C LEU A 320 -24.73 19.49 -20.87
N LEU A 321 -25.60 20.08 -21.67
CA LEU A 321 -27.01 20.29 -21.36
C LEU A 321 -27.79 19.34 -22.29
N LEU A 322 -28.82 18.69 -21.74
CA LEU A 322 -29.76 17.70 -22.31
C LEU A 322 -29.39 16.21 -22.15
N ALA A 323 -29.96 15.57 -21.12
CA ALA A 323 -31.06 14.61 -21.30
C ALA A 323 -31.64 14.21 -19.92
N THR A 324 -32.93 14.43 -19.74
CA THR A 324 -33.74 14.21 -18.53
C THR A 324 -34.30 12.79 -18.39
N LEU A 325 -34.41 12.35 -17.13
CA LEU A 325 -35.35 11.43 -16.47
C LEU A 325 -36.14 10.36 -17.27
N CYS A 326 -36.16 9.14 -16.72
CA CYS A 326 -37.40 8.40 -16.43
C CYS A 326 -37.21 7.43 -15.26
N VAL A 327 -38.14 7.47 -14.30
CA VAL A 327 -38.31 6.54 -13.17
C VAL A 327 -39.42 5.56 -13.53
N ALA A 328 -39.23 4.26 -13.27
CA ALA A 328 -40.30 3.37 -12.80
C ALA A 328 -39.74 2.03 -12.32
N ALA A 329 -40.24 1.59 -11.16
CA ALA A 329 -40.03 0.28 -10.57
C ALA A 329 -40.89 -0.79 -11.26
N SER A 330 -40.37 -2.02 -11.32
CA SER A 330 -41.21 -3.23 -11.33
C SER A 330 -40.47 -4.38 -10.64
N VAL A 331 -41.10 -4.85 -9.57
CA VAL A 331 -40.88 -6.14 -8.91
C VAL A 331 -41.50 -7.21 -9.80
N LEU A 332 -40.77 -8.30 -10.08
CA LEU A 332 -41.29 -9.68 -10.09
C LEU A 332 -40.18 -10.70 -10.39
N GLY A 333 -39.95 -11.56 -9.39
CA GLY A 333 -39.83 -13.02 -9.55
C GLY A 333 -38.70 -13.59 -10.41
N ALA A 334 -37.59 -13.95 -9.75
CA ALA A 334 -36.84 -15.14 -10.14
C ALA A 334 -36.52 -15.93 -8.87
N GLN A 335 -37.20 -17.07 -8.70
CA GLN A 335 -36.79 -18.11 -7.76
C GLN A 335 -35.45 -18.67 -8.23
N ALA A 336 -34.42 -18.53 -7.41
CA ALA A 336 -33.23 -19.36 -7.45
C ALA A 336 -33.24 -20.24 -6.20
N THR A 337 -33.72 -21.47 -6.37
CA THR A 337 -33.43 -22.57 -5.44
C THR A 337 -31.98 -22.97 -5.61
N GLY A 338 -31.16 -22.85 -4.57
CA GLY A 338 -29.78 -23.30 -4.62
C GLY A 338 -28.99 -23.08 -3.36
N GLY A 339 -28.94 -24.12 -2.52
CA GLY A 339 -27.81 -24.38 -1.63
C GLY A 339 -27.90 -23.76 -0.24
N GLY A 340 -28.27 -24.59 0.74
CA GLY A 340 -28.06 -24.29 2.16
C GLY A 340 -26.61 -23.88 2.39
N GLY A 341 -26.44 -22.64 2.84
CA GLY A 341 -25.17 -22.12 3.32
C GLY A 341 -24.81 -22.85 4.60
N ASP A 342 -23.99 -23.89 4.45
CA ASP A 342 -23.27 -24.51 5.54
C ASP A 342 -22.53 -23.40 6.32
N ALA A 343 -22.75 -23.37 7.63
CA ALA A 343 -22.18 -22.39 8.54
C ALA A 343 -20.65 -22.60 8.61
N ARG A 344 -19.94 -22.12 7.59
CA ARG A 344 -18.48 -22.08 7.59
C ARG A 344 -18.06 -21.25 8.79
N THR A 345 -17.26 -21.87 9.65
CA THR A 345 -16.52 -21.23 10.73
C THR A 345 -15.99 -19.86 10.27
N LYS A 346 -16.37 -18.79 11.00
CA LYS A 346 -15.97 -17.41 10.71
C LYS A 346 -14.44 -17.27 10.84
N GLY A 347 -13.70 -17.58 9.77
CA GLY A 347 -12.27 -17.36 9.68
C GLY A 347 -11.93 -15.88 9.49
N VAL A 348 -10.79 -15.46 10.02
CA VAL A 348 -10.24 -14.11 9.74
C VAL A 348 -9.64 -14.11 8.33
N GLY A 349 -10.08 -13.17 7.50
CA GLY A 349 -9.62 -12.96 6.13
C GLY A 349 -9.08 -11.54 5.93
N VAL A 350 -8.19 -11.39 4.95
CA VAL A 350 -7.72 -10.10 4.42
C VAL A 350 -8.15 -10.02 2.96
N TYR A 351 -8.81 -8.91 2.60
CA TYR A 351 -9.40 -8.66 1.29
C TYR A 351 -8.71 -7.45 0.68
N GLU A 352 -8.48 -7.47 -0.62
CA GLU A 352 -7.79 -6.40 -1.33
C GLU A 352 -8.69 -5.80 -2.40
N LEU A 353 -8.93 -4.50 -2.29
CA LEU A 353 -9.49 -3.68 -3.35
C LEU A 353 -8.33 -3.07 -4.13
N ARG A 354 -8.37 -3.14 -5.46
CA ARG A 354 -7.29 -2.64 -6.32
C ARG A 354 -7.85 -1.87 -7.51
N MET A 355 -7.28 -0.70 -7.75
CA MET A 355 -7.56 0.18 -8.89
C MET A 355 -6.23 0.77 -9.36
N GLY A 356 -5.62 0.16 -10.38
CA GLY A 356 -4.27 0.53 -10.81
C GLY A 356 -3.23 0.31 -9.70
N ASP A 357 -2.45 1.34 -9.40
CA ASP A 357 -1.44 1.38 -8.33
C ASP A 357 -2.02 1.76 -6.95
N PHE A 358 -3.30 2.10 -6.90
CA PHE A 358 -4.04 2.29 -5.65
C PHE A 358 -4.53 0.93 -5.16
N SER A 359 -4.13 0.51 -3.95
CA SER A 359 -4.71 -0.67 -3.32
C SER A 359 -5.06 -0.43 -1.86
N VAL A 360 -6.17 -1.02 -1.43
CA VAL A 360 -6.66 -0.97 -0.06
C VAL A 360 -6.87 -2.39 0.43
N LYS A 361 -6.17 -2.76 1.50
CA LYS A 361 -6.38 -4.03 2.19
C LYS A 361 -7.23 -3.81 3.42
N VAL A 362 -8.24 -4.65 3.59
CA VAL A 362 -9.14 -4.65 4.75
C VAL A 362 -9.25 -6.04 5.33
N THR A 363 -9.59 -6.14 6.61
CA THR A 363 -9.87 -7.44 7.25
C THR A 363 -11.28 -7.48 7.81
N ASN A 364 -11.92 -8.64 7.73
CA ASN A 364 -13.20 -8.88 8.39
C ASN A 364 -13.09 -8.95 9.92
N TRP A 365 -11.88 -9.01 10.49
CA TRP A 365 -11.68 -8.83 11.92
C TRP A 365 -11.74 -7.36 12.28
N GLY A 366 -12.91 -6.93 12.75
CA GLY A 366 -13.24 -5.55 13.09
C GLY A 366 -13.59 -4.65 11.92
N ALA A 367 -13.79 -5.20 10.72
CA ALA A 367 -13.98 -4.44 9.49
C ALA A 367 -12.91 -3.35 9.31
N ARG A 368 -11.63 -3.67 9.58
CA ARG A 368 -10.56 -2.68 9.74
C ARG A 368 -9.78 -2.45 8.43
N LEU A 369 -9.35 -1.21 8.20
CA LEU A 369 -8.28 -0.91 7.26
C LEU A 369 -6.96 -1.53 7.74
N VAL A 370 -6.33 -2.31 6.87
CA VAL A 370 -5.01 -2.90 7.11
C VAL A 370 -3.95 -2.04 6.46
N SER A 371 -4.09 -1.71 5.17
CA SER A 371 -3.14 -0.87 4.44
C SER A 371 -3.80 -0.12 3.31
N VAL A 372 -3.28 1.07 3.05
CA VAL A 372 -3.59 1.87 1.86
C VAL A 372 -2.26 2.10 1.16
N VAL A 373 -2.16 1.69 -0.10
CA VAL A 373 -0.96 1.82 -0.94
C VAL A 373 -1.28 2.79 -2.05
N LEU A 374 -0.48 3.85 -2.14
CA LEU A 374 -0.60 4.96 -3.08
C LEU A 374 0.80 5.31 -3.61
N PRO A 375 0.93 5.79 -4.86
CA PRO A 375 2.19 6.30 -5.36
C PRO A 375 2.68 7.50 -4.51
N ASP A 376 3.97 7.78 -4.56
CA ASP A 376 4.56 9.01 -4.01
C ASP A 376 4.98 9.98 -5.14
N SER A 377 5.51 11.14 -4.77
CA SER A 377 5.99 12.15 -5.73
C SER A 377 7.15 11.69 -6.61
N LYS A 378 7.79 10.57 -6.29
CA LYS A 378 8.82 9.93 -7.11
C LYS A 378 8.23 8.85 -8.02
N GLY A 379 6.91 8.78 -8.11
CA GLY A 379 6.20 7.84 -8.94
C GLY A 379 6.37 6.40 -8.46
N GLY A 380 6.50 6.18 -7.15
CA GLY A 380 6.66 4.87 -6.51
C GLY A 380 5.55 3.82 -6.71
N GLY A 381 4.88 3.80 -7.87
CA GLY A 381 4.37 2.58 -8.47
C GLY A 381 5.51 1.64 -8.88
N THR A 382 5.16 0.48 -9.43
CA THR A 382 6.12 -0.46 -9.98
C THR A 382 6.45 -0.09 -11.44
N ALA A 383 7.73 -0.13 -11.84
CA ALA A 383 8.11 -0.08 -13.26
C ALA A 383 7.34 -1.15 -14.06
N PHE A 384 7.20 -1.01 -15.38
CA PHE A 384 6.47 -1.97 -16.23
C PHE A 384 6.82 -3.44 -15.96
N SER A 385 8.10 -3.73 -15.66
CA SER A 385 8.63 -5.06 -15.34
C SER A 385 8.17 -5.63 -13.99
N LYS A 386 7.61 -4.79 -13.11
CA LYS A 386 7.11 -5.13 -11.78
C LYS A 386 5.59 -4.92 -11.67
N SER A 387 4.94 -4.51 -12.75
CA SER A 387 3.49 -4.31 -12.82
C SER A 387 2.78 -5.55 -13.35
N ALA A 388 1.51 -5.72 -12.95
CA ALA A 388 0.65 -6.76 -13.50
C ALA A 388 -0.02 -6.26 -14.79
N TRP A 389 0.24 -6.93 -15.91
CA TRP A 389 -0.37 -6.60 -17.19
C TRP A 389 -1.68 -7.37 -17.37
N THR A 390 -2.66 -6.74 -18.01
CA THR A 390 -3.93 -7.39 -18.32
C THR A 390 -3.76 -8.29 -19.54
N VAL A 391 -4.15 -9.56 -19.45
CA VAL A 391 -4.19 -10.44 -20.64
C VAL A 391 -5.39 -10.02 -21.50
N LYS A 392 -5.11 -9.53 -22.71
CA LYS A 392 -6.14 -9.15 -23.70
C LYS A 392 -6.56 -10.32 -24.55
N GLU A 393 -5.61 -11.17 -24.91
CA GLU A 393 -5.85 -12.32 -25.79
C GLU A 393 -4.90 -13.45 -25.41
N TYR A 394 -5.40 -14.69 -25.47
CA TYR A 394 -4.61 -15.89 -25.24
C TYR A 394 -5.08 -17.03 -26.13
N VAL A 395 -4.18 -17.52 -26.97
CA VAL A 395 -4.36 -18.69 -27.83
C VAL A 395 -3.25 -19.67 -27.51
N GLY A 396 -3.58 -20.71 -26.73
CA GLY A 396 -2.59 -21.65 -26.21
C GLY A 396 -2.11 -22.72 -27.20
N ASN A 397 -2.86 -22.97 -28.29
CA ASN A 397 -2.61 -24.09 -29.22
C ASN A 397 -2.84 -23.66 -30.68
N GLY A 398 -2.40 -24.48 -31.64
CA GLY A 398 -2.57 -24.28 -33.09
C GLY A 398 -1.25 -23.96 -33.79
N ASP A 399 -1.32 -23.47 -35.03
CA ASP A 399 -0.13 -23.19 -35.85
C ASP A 399 0.63 -21.92 -35.41
N SER A 400 -0.02 -21.05 -34.63
CA SER A 400 0.55 -19.79 -34.15
C SER A 400 0.02 -19.41 -32.75
N PRO A 401 0.35 -20.20 -31.70
CA PRO A 401 -0.07 -19.90 -30.34
C PRO A 401 0.59 -18.60 -29.87
N HIS A 402 -0.17 -17.78 -29.15
CA HIS A 402 0.27 -16.45 -28.73
C HIS A 402 -0.50 -15.94 -27.52
N ILE A 403 0.09 -14.93 -26.87
CA ILE A 403 -0.53 -14.17 -25.79
C ILE A 403 -0.27 -12.69 -26.01
N THR A 404 -1.32 -11.88 -25.90
CA THR A 404 -1.24 -10.42 -25.93
C THR A 404 -1.62 -9.88 -24.55
N MET A 405 -0.73 -9.06 -24.00
CA MET A 405 -0.93 -8.38 -22.73
C MET A 405 -0.94 -6.87 -22.96
N CYS A 406 -1.74 -6.14 -22.19
CA CYS A 406 -1.80 -4.68 -22.23
C CYS A 406 -1.60 -4.05 -20.85
N TYR A 407 -1.10 -2.83 -20.86
CA TYR A 407 -0.94 -2.00 -19.69
C TYR A 407 -1.34 -0.56 -20.02
N HIS A 408 -2.16 0.03 -19.17
CA HIS A 408 -2.50 1.45 -19.25
C HIS A 408 -1.67 2.21 -18.22
N SER A 409 -0.72 3.00 -18.69
CA SER A 409 0.04 3.95 -17.88
C SER A 409 -0.72 5.28 -17.88
N PHE A 410 -1.03 5.82 -16.70
CA PHE A 410 -1.75 7.09 -16.59
C PHE A 410 -0.78 8.28 -16.58
N ASP A 411 -1.29 9.47 -16.93
CA ASP A 411 -0.51 10.73 -16.87
C ASP A 411 0.16 10.93 -15.50
N GLY A 412 1.49 11.01 -15.49
CA GLY A 412 2.32 11.18 -14.30
C GLY A 412 2.81 9.87 -13.67
N GLU A 413 2.44 8.69 -14.18
CA GLU A 413 2.95 7.42 -13.68
C GLU A 413 4.48 7.35 -13.83
N GLN A 414 5.20 7.00 -12.75
CA GLN A 414 6.68 7.06 -12.68
C GLN A 414 7.28 8.45 -13.01
N GLY A 415 6.46 9.51 -13.03
CA GLY A 415 6.88 10.85 -13.45
C GLY A 415 6.86 11.10 -14.96
N PHE A 416 6.39 10.14 -15.77
CA PHE A 416 6.26 10.35 -17.22
C PHE A 416 4.99 11.15 -17.56
N PRO A 417 5.06 12.12 -18.48
CA PRO A 417 3.91 12.91 -18.89
C PRO A 417 2.97 12.08 -19.77
N GLY A 418 1.67 12.32 -19.64
CA GLY A 418 0.64 11.75 -20.51
C GLY A 418 0.30 10.29 -20.22
N SER A 419 -0.92 9.92 -20.60
CA SER A 419 -1.39 8.54 -20.54
C SER A 419 -0.89 7.76 -21.77
N LEU A 420 -0.47 6.51 -21.56
CA LEU A 420 0.09 5.61 -22.57
C LEU A 420 -0.56 4.23 -22.47
N ASP A 421 -1.16 3.78 -23.56
CA ASP A 421 -1.54 2.36 -23.70
C ASP A 421 -0.39 1.60 -24.32
N ALA A 422 0.15 0.60 -23.60
CA ALA A 422 1.21 -0.27 -24.08
C ALA A 422 0.73 -1.72 -24.23
N TYR A 423 1.20 -2.42 -25.26
CA TYR A 423 0.92 -3.83 -25.48
C TYR A 423 2.19 -4.61 -25.79
N VAL A 424 2.18 -5.88 -25.41
CA VAL A 424 3.18 -6.86 -25.81
C VAL A 424 2.51 -8.16 -26.21
N THR A 425 2.88 -8.67 -27.38
CA THR A 425 2.44 -9.97 -27.89
C THR A 425 3.63 -10.89 -28.03
N TYR A 426 3.57 -12.06 -27.38
CA TYR A 426 4.51 -13.15 -27.59
C TYR A 426 3.84 -14.21 -28.45
N ARG A 427 4.49 -14.60 -29.54
CA ARG A 427 3.95 -15.56 -30.51
C ARG A 427 4.99 -16.63 -30.83
N LEU A 428 4.59 -17.89 -30.74
CA LEU A 428 5.41 -19.01 -31.19
C LEU A 428 5.00 -19.42 -32.60
N SER A 429 5.94 -19.87 -33.41
CA SER A 429 5.69 -20.38 -34.76
C SER A 429 6.68 -21.46 -35.15
N SER A 430 6.24 -22.36 -36.02
CA SER A 430 7.07 -23.44 -36.57
C SER A 430 8.24 -22.89 -37.42
N PRO A 431 9.43 -23.53 -37.43
CA PRO A 431 9.81 -24.70 -36.63
C PRO A 431 10.17 -24.37 -35.18
N TYR A 432 10.95 -23.30 -34.92
CA TYR A 432 11.31 -22.85 -33.56
C TYR A 432 11.52 -21.33 -33.52
N THR A 433 10.43 -20.58 -33.67
CA THR A 433 10.48 -19.11 -33.71
C THR A 433 9.69 -18.52 -32.55
N LEU A 434 10.30 -17.57 -31.84
CA LEU A 434 9.61 -16.68 -30.89
C LEU A 434 9.60 -15.25 -31.47
N ALA A 435 8.43 -14.79 -31.88
CA ALA A 435 8.20 -13.41 -32.26
C ALA A 435 7.67 -12.62 -31.05
N VAL A 436 8.17 -11.40 -30.87
CA VAL A 436 7.73 -10.45 -29.86
C VAL A 436 7.39 -9.15 -30.56
N HIS A 437 6.14 -8.72 -30.39
CA HIS A 437 5.64 -7.45 -30.90
C HIS A 437 5.29 -6.58 -29.71
N MET A 438 5.88 -5.39 -29.63
CA MET A 438 5.53 -4.37 -28.65
C MET A 438 5.03 -3.13 -29.39
N ASN A 439 3.91 -2.58 -28.94
CA ASN A 439 3.46 -1.28 -29.39
C ASN A 439 2.99 -0.41 -28.22
N ALA A 440 2.93 0.89 -28.45
CA ALA A 440 2.35 1.80 -27.48
C ALA A 440 1.76 3.04 -28.16
N THR A 441 0.73 3.63 -27.56
CA THR A 441 0.04 4.81 -28.09
C THR A 441 -0.06 5.85 -27.00
N ALA A 442 0.49 7.04 -27.26
CA ALA A 442 0.31 8.20 -26.40
C ALA A 442 -1.10 8.76 -26.60
N LEU A 443 -1.86 8.91 -25.52
CA LEU A 443 -3.29 9.21 -25.61
C LEU A 443 -3.56 10.72 -25.54
N ASP A 444 -2.88 11.45 -24.67
CA ASP A 444 -3.24 12.83 -24.33
C ASP A 444 -2.08 13.84 -24.34
N LYS A 445 -0.83 13.42 -24.06
CA LYS A 445 0.36 14.27 -24.09
C LYS A 445 1.53 13.57 -24.78
N ALA A 446 2.50 14.38 -25.21
CA ALA A 446 3.77 13.86 -25.69
C ALA A 446 4.52 13.17 -24.54
N THR A 447 5.03 11.96 -24.77
CA THR A 447 5.69 11.15 -23.74
C THR A 447 6.87 10.35 -24.29
N PRO A 448 7.98 10.19 -23.56
CA PRO A 448 9.07 9.35 -24.02
C PRO A 448 8.72 7.86 -23.91
N VAL A 449 8.93 7.10 -24.99
CA VAL A 449 8.67 5.65 -25.07
C VAL A 449 9.87 4.96 -25.74
N ASN A 450 10.50 4.04 -25.01
CA ASN A 450 11.54 3.17 -25.54
C ASN A 450 11.45 1.79 -24.86
N LEU A 451 10.63 0.90 -25.43
CA LEU A 451 10.32 -0.41 -24.83
C LEU A 451 11.33 -1.47 -25.30
N LEU A 452 11.82 -2.29 -24.36
CA LEU A 452 12.74 -3.39 -24.60
C LEU A 452 12.32 -4.67 -23.87
N GLN A 453 12.91 -5.80 -24.25
CA GLN A 453 12.81 -7.06 -23.53
C GLN A 453 14.15 -7.44 -22.89
N HIS A 454 14.13 -7.73 -21.60
CA HIS A 454 15.33 -7.97 -20.79
C HIS A 454 15.54 -9.46 -20.42
N VAL A 455 15.55 -10.34 -21.43
CA VAL A 455 15.73 -11.78 -21.22
C VAL A 455 17.22 -12.14 -21.10
N TYR A 456 17.55 -13.03 -20.16
CA TYR A 456 18.88 -13.64 -20.03
C TYR A 456 18.89 -15.01 -20.71
N TRP A 457 19.81 -15.17 -21.66
CA TRP A 457 20.08 -16.40 -22.38
C TRP A 457 21.27 -17.13 -21.78
N ASN A 458 21.14 -18.46 -21.71
CA ASN A 458 22.27 -19.38 -21.59
C ASN A 458 21.91 -20.61 -22.43
N LEU A 459 22.48 -20.70 -23.63
CA LEU A 459 22.10 -21.73 -24.60
C LEU A 459 22.59 -23.13 -24.19
N ALA A 460 23.59 -23.25 -23.31
CA ALA A 460 23.97 -24.54 -22.74
C ALA A 460 22.94 -25.03 -21.68
N GLY A 461 22.06 -24.15 -21.23
CA GLY A 461 21.02 -24.39 -20.24
C GLY A 461 21.28 -23.56 -18.98
N HIS A 462 20.23 -23.11 -18.29
CA HIS A 462 20.37 -22.14 -17.21
C HIS A 462 21.26 -22.60 -16.03
N GLY A 463 21.56 -23.89 -15.91
CA GLY A 463 22.39 -24.45 -14.84
C GLY A 463 23.80 -24.86 -15.29
N SER A 464 24.21 -24.56 -16.53
CA SER A 464 25.51 -25.00 -17.09
C SER A 464 26.70 -24.20 -16.60
N GLY A 465 26.49 -23.07 -15.92
CA GLY A 465 27.56 -22.16 -15.50
C GLY A 465 27.55 -20.89 -16.32
N ASP A 466 28.74 -20.41 -16.67
CA ASP A 466 28.90 -19.16 -17.44
C ASP A 466 28.65 -19.32 -18.94
N VAL A 467 28.54 -18.18 -19.63
CA VAL A 467 28.33 -18.08 -21.09
C VAL A 467 29.59 -17.69 -21.85
N LEU A 468 30.77 -17.73 -21.23
CA LEU A 468 32.00 -17.21 -21.84
C LEU A 468 32.42 -18.04 -23.07
N GLY A 469 32.02 -19.31 -23.13
CA GLY A 469 32.23 -20.20 -24.28
C GLY A 469 31.28 -19.98 -25.45
N HIS A 470 30.15 -19.28 -25.27
CA HIS A 470 29.22 -19.02 -26.37
C HIS A 470 29.88 -18.17 -27.45
N THR A 471 29.69 -18.56 -28.71
CA THR A 471 30.19 -17.79 -29.86
C THR A 471 29.13 -16.79 -30.30
N LEU A 472 29.45 -15.50 -30.22
CA LEU A 472 28.61 -14.37 -30.57
C LEU A 472 29.07 -13.73 -31.89
N ARG A 473 28.12 -13.40 -32.75
CA ARG A 473 28.29 -12.48 -33.88
C ARG A 473 27.25 -11.37 -33.79
N LEU A 474 27.67 -10.12 -33.94
CA LEU A 474 26.81 -8.94 -33.98
C LEU A 474 26.88 -8.26 -35.35
N PHE A 475 25.73 -7.85 -35.87
CA PHE A 475 25.61 -7.07 -37.10
C PHE A 475 25.63 -5.57 -36.78
N ALA A 476 26.73 -5.14 -36.16
CA ALA A 476 26.93 -3.77 -35.70
C ALA A 476 28.38 -3.33 -35.90
N SER A 477 28.58 -2.22 -36.63
CA SER A 477 29.90 -1.64 -36.89
C SER A 477 30.29 -0.53 -35.92
N ARG A 478 29.35 -0.06 -35.10
CA ARG A 478 29.52 1.05 -34.15
C ARG A 478 28.85 0.76 -32.81
N TYR A 479 29.28 1.47 -31.77
CA TYR A 479 28.69 1.44 -30.43
C TYR A 479 28.58 2.85 -29.85
N ALA A 480 27.67 3.05 -28.90
CA ALA A 480 27.55 4.30 -28.16
C ALA A 480 28.67 4.40 -27.12
N VAL A 481 29.42 5.51 -27.13
CA VAL A 481 30.51 5.71 -26.17
C VAL A 481 29.95 6.21 -24.84
N LEU A 482 30.28 5.50 -23.77
CA LEU A 482 29.88 5.83 -22.42
C LEU A 482 30.88 6.78 -21.74
N ASP A 483 30.41 7.55 -20.75
CA ASP A 483 31.28 8.27 -19.82
C ASP A 483 31.62 7.46 -18.55
N ALA A 484 32.23 8.16 -17.58
CA ALA A 484 32.60 7.60 -16.29
C ALA A 484 31.40 7.13 -15.44
N GLU A 485 30.18 7.58 -15.76
CA GLU A 485 28.95 7.14 -15.10
C GLU A 485 28.27 5.97 -15.83
N LEU A 486 28.87 5.50 -16.93
CA LEU A 486 28.32 4.51 -17.86
C LEU A 486 27.09 5.03 -18.61
N LEU A 487 26.98 6.35 -18.80
CA LEU A 487 25.92 6.99 -19.56
C LEU A 487 26.41 7.37 -20.96
N PRO A 488 25.54 7.37 -22.00
CA PRO A 488 25.86 7.82 -23.36
C PRO A 488 26.10 9.34 -23.49
N SER A 489 26.84 9.96 -22.58
CA SER A 489 26.81 11.40 -22.26
C SER A 489 27.21 12.41 -23.35
N SER A 490 27.59 11.96 -24.54
CA SER A 490 28.07 12.83 -25.61
C SER A 490 27.40 12.60 -26.96
N GLY A 491 26.42 11.70 -27.04
CA GLY A 491 25.84 11.28 -28.31
C GLY A 491 26.85 10.60 -29.27
N ARG A 492 28.09 10.37 -28.80
CA ARG A 492 29.21 9.95 -29.64
C ARG A 492 29.13 8.47 -29.95
N LEU A 493 29.20 8.16 -31.25
CA LEU A 493 29.31 6.80 -31.75
C LEU A 493 30.75 6.52 -32.18
N ALA A 494 31.29 5.37 -31.82
CA ALA A 494 32.64 4.95 -32.20
C ALA A 494 32.61 3.61 -32.96
N PRO A 495 33.57 3.36 -33.87
CA PRO A 495 33.68 2.07 -34.54
C PRO A 495 34.05 0.96 -33.53
N VAL A 496 33.46 -0.22 -33.68
CA VAL A 496 33.88 -1.40 -32.87
C VAL A 496 35.23 -1.95 -33.32
N ALA A 497 35.65 -1.65 -34.56
CA ALA A 497 36.88 -2.15 -35.15
C ALA A 497 38.12 -1.85 -34.30
N GLY A 498 38.89 -2.90 -33.99
CA GLY A 498 40.10 -2.78 -33.16
C GLY A 498 39.83 -2.61 -31.67
N THR A 499 38.59 -2.80 -31.22
CA THR A 499 38.21 -2.75 -29.80
C THR A 499 37.80 -4.14 -29.29
N PRO A 500 37.78 -4.36 -27.96
CA PRO A 500 37.23 -5.59 -27.36
C PRO A 500 35.77 -5.89 -27.75
N LEU A 501 35.02 -4.85 -28.16
CA LEU A 501 33.61 -4.91 -28.55
C LEU A 501 33.39 -5.45 -29.98
N ASP A 502 34.45 -5.81 -30.72
CA ASP A 502 34.33 -6.21 -32.13
C ASP A 502 33.78 -7.63 -32.35
N PHE A 503 32.45 -7.80 -32.32
CA PHE A 503 31.77 -9.07 -32.63
C PHE A 503 31.31 -9.20 -34.09
N ARG A 504 31.85 -8.41 -35.04
CA ARG A 504 31.43 -8.49 -36.45
C ARG A 504 31.69 -9.86 -37.08
N SER A 505 32.71 -10.55 -36.59
CA SER A 505 33.00 -11.96 -36.86
C SER A 505 32.65 -12.83 -35.65
N PRO A 506 32.18 -14.08 -35.85
CA PRO A 506 31.89 -15.01 -34.75
C PRO A 506 33.07 -15.11 -33.78
N THR A 507 32.84 -14.74 -32.52
CA THR A 507 33.86 -14.69 -31.48
C THR A 507 33.28 -15.19 -30.16
N ALA A 508 34.03 -16.00 -29.41
CA ALA A 508 33.61 -16.40 -28.06
C ALA A 508 33.43 -15.16 -27.16
N ILE A 509 32.33 -15.10 -26.40
CA ILE A 509 32.03 -13.98 -25.50
C ILE A 509 33.24 -13.70 -24.58
N GLY A 510 33.82 -14.75 -24.00
CA GLY A 510 34.96 -14.64 -23.09
C GLY A 510 36.28 -14.21 -23.72
N ALA A 511 36.42 -14.21 -25.05
CA ALA A 511 37.72 -14.05 -25.71
C ALA A 511 38.42 -12.72 -25.37
N ARG A 512 37.65 -11.64 -25.18
CA ARG A 512 38.15 -10.27 -24.91
C ARG A 512 37.45 -9.61 -23.72
N ILE A 513 36.70 -10.36 -22.92
CA ILE A 513 35.84 -9.79 -21.85
C ILE A 513 36.64 -9.06 -20.78
N ARG A 514 37.89 -9.47 -20.55
CA ARG A 514 38.81 -8.85 -19.58
C ARG A 514 39.43 -7.55 -20.08
N ASP A 515 39.41 -7.33 -21.40
CA ASP A 515 39.96 -6.15 -22.04
C ASP A 515 38.94 -5.00 -22.11
N VAL A 516 37.69 -5.26 -21.72
CA VAL A 516 36.63 -4.24 -21.65
C VAL A 516 36.97 -3.27 -20.51
N MET A 517 37.51 -2.11 -20.87
CA MET A 517 37.86 -1.03 -19.95
C MET A 517 36.67 -0.08 -19.73
N GLY A 518 36.56 0.47 -18.52
CA GLY A 518 35.59 1.53 -18.19
C GLY A 518 34.36 1.09 -17.38
N GLY A 519 34.07 -0.21 -17.31
CA GLY A 519 33.01 -0.76 -16.45
C GLY A 519 33.37 -0.77 -14.95
N LYS A 520 32.38 -0.58 -14.07
CA LYS A 520 32.55 -0.75 -12.61
C LYS A 520 32.87 -2.20 -12.22
N VAL A 521 32.42 -3.15 -13.05
CA VAL A 521 32.67 -4.58 -12.95
C VAL A 521 33.04 -5.08 -14.34
N VAL A 522 34.00 -6.00 -14.42
CA VAL A 522 34.46 -6.59 -15.68
C VAL A 522 33.30 -7.31 -16.37
N GLY A 523 33.17 -7.11 -17.68
CA GLY A 523 32.12 -7.70 -18.50
C GLY A 523 31.58 -6.74 -19.56
N TYR A 524 30.80 -7.25 -20.51
CA TYR A 524 30.13 -6.41 -21.49
C TYR A 524 28.87 -5.80 -20.88
N ASP A 525 28.73 -4.50 -21.10
CA ASP A 525 27.53 -3.70 -20.83
C ASP A 525 27.55 -2.54 -21.85
N ALA A 526 27.28 -2.87 -23.11
CA ALA A 526 27.52 -1.96 -24.23
C ALA A 526 26.32 -1.88 -25.17
N ASN A 527 25.99 -0.65 -25.59
CA ASN A 527 24.97 -0.38 -26.59
C ASN A 527 25.57 -0.34 -28.00
N TYR A 528 25.16 -1.28 -28.85
CA TYR A 528 25.59 -1.40 -30.23
C TYR A 528 24.59 -0.74 -31.18
N ILE A 529 25.08 -0.08 -32.23
CA ILE A 529 24.25 0.50 -33.28
C ILE A 529 24.13 -0.52 -34.40
N ILE A 530 22.91 -1.00 -34.68
CA ILE A 530 22.66 -2.08 -35.63
C ILE A 530 22.79 -1.55 -37.06
N ASP A 531 23.62 -2.21 -37.85
CA ASP A 531 23.87 -1.84 -39.24
C ASP A 531 22.60 -2.01 -40.09
N GLY A 532 22.42 -1.17 -41.11
CA GLY A 532 21.24 -1.15 -41.99
C GLY A 532 20.17 -0.12 -41.60
N ASP A 533 19.04 -0.14 -42.31
CA ASP A 533 18.01 0.91 -42.21
C ASP A 533 17.09 0.71 -41.00
N GLN A 534 17.03 1.71 -40.10
CA GLN A 534 16.13 1.72 -38.94
C GLN A 534 14.66 1.52 -39.35
N GLY A 535 13.88 0.80 -38.54
CA GLY A 535 12.45 0.53 -38.79
C GLY A 535 12.20 -0.69 -39.68
N THR A 536 13.22 -1.23 -40.34
CA THR A 536 13.13 -2.48 -41.11
C THR A 536 13.66 -3.66 -40.31
N MET A 537 13.00 -4.82 -40.42
CA MET A 537 13.46 -6.07 -39.81
C MET A 537 14.79 -6.51 -40.41
N ARG A 538 15.82 -6.63 -39.58
CA ARG A 538 17.19 -6.98 -40.01
C ARG A 538 17.91 -7.84 -38.97
N PRO A 539 18.96 -8.59 -39.34
CA PRO A 539 19.68 -9.41 -38.38
C PRO A 539 20.42 -8.53 -37.38
N VAL A 540 20.38 -8.90 -36.11
CA VAL A 540 20.98 -8.17 -34.99
C VAL A 540 22.13 -8.96 -34.40
N ALA A 541 21.88 -10.23 -34.08
CA ALA A 541 22.85 -11.10 -33.42
C ALA A 541 22.66 -12.57 -33.81
N GLN A 542 23.74 -13.32 -33.80
CA GLN A 542 23.75 -14.78 -33.85
C GLN A 542 24.59 -15.29 -32.67
N VAL A 543 24.04 -16.24 -31.90
CA VAL A 543 24.76 -16.86 -30.78
C VAL A 543 24.67 -18.37 -30.87
N GLN A 544 25.79 -19.05 -30.62
CA GLN A 544 25.87 -20.50 -30.60
C GLN A 544 26.56 -20.97 -29.32
N ASP A 545 26.01 -22.05 -28.73
CA ASP A 545 26.73 -22.89 -27.80
C ASP A 545 27.30 -24.11 -28.54
N SER A 546 28.61 -24.32 -28.46
CA SER A 546 29.26 -25.42 -29.17
C SER A 546 28.96 -26.78 -28.56
N GLU A 547 28.76 -26.86 -27.24
CA GLU A 547 28.57 -28.15 -26.55
C GLU A 547 27.19 -28.74 -26.81
N SER A 548 26.13 -27.93 -26.74
CA SER A 548 24.77 -28.40 -26.99
C SER A 548 24.31 -28.25 -28.44
N GLY A 549 25.09 -27.59 -29.30
CA GLY A 549 24.74 -27.27 -30.68
C GLY A 549 23.71 -26.14 -30.84
N ARG A 550 23.01 -25.76 -29.77
CA ARG A 550 21.92 -24.77 -29.80
C ARG A 550 22.39 -23.41 -30.31
N LYS A 551 21.63 -22.85 -31.25
CA LYS A 551 21.82 -21.54 -31.86
C LYS A 551 20.58 -20.67 -31.68
N VAL A 552 20.78 -19.37 -31.55
CA VAL A 552 19.74 -18.36 -31.64
C VAL A 552 20.16 -17.26 -32.61
N GLU A 553 19.28 -16.89 -33.53
CA GLU A 553 19.39 -15.68 -34.34
C GLU A 553 18.35 -14.67 -33.90
N LEU A 554 18.78 -13.44 -33.62
CA LEU A 554 17.90 -12.32 -33.32
C LEU A 554 17.77 -11.42 -34.55
N TRP A 555 16.54 -11.15 -34.94
CA TRP A 555 16.16 -10.13 -35.93
C TRP A 555 15.29 -9.08 -35.25
N ALA A 556 15.46 -7.80 -35.54
CA ALA A 556 14.60 -6.74 -35.00
C ALA A 556 14.56 -5.51 -35.91
N ASN A 557 13.61 -4.61 -35.66
CA ASN A 557 13.45 -3.34 -36.39
C ASN A 557 14.05 -2.11 -35.68
N GLN A 558 14.50 -2.26 -34.44
CA GLN A 558 15.03 -1.17 -33.63
C GLN A 558 16.45 -0.75 -34.05
N ALA A 559 16.85 0.45 -33.61
CA ALA A 559 18.11 1.07 -34.02
C ALA A 559 19.33 0.48 -33.30
N THR A 560 19.17 0.11 -32.03
CA THR A 560 20.28 -0.30 -31.16
C THR A 560 20.01 -1.62 -30.46
N MET A 561 21.07 -2.20 -29.88
CA MET A 561 20.98 -3.39 -29.03
C MET A 561 21.99 -3.31 -27.88
N GLN A 562 21.51 -3.50 -26.65
CA GLN A 562 22.37 -3.65 -25.48
C GLN A 562 22.80 -5.11 -25.30
N LEU A 563 24.11 -5.33 -25.24
CA LEU A 563 24.70 -6.58 -24.77
C LEU A 563 25.11 -6.42 -23.31
N TYR A 564 24.50 -7.19 -22.42
CA TYR A 564 24.93 -7.31 -21.04
C TYR A 564 25.21 -8.77 -20.68
N THR A 565 26.36 -9.05 -20.06
CA THR A 565 26.80 -10.42 -19.75
C THR A 565 26.62 -10.82 -18.29
N GLY A 566 25.61 -10.30 -17.58
CA GLY A 566 25.35 -10.77 -16.20
C GLY A 566 26.48 -10.43 -15.23
N ASN A 567 27.17 -9.31 -15.44
CA ASN A 567 28.41 -8.93 -14.75
C ASN A 567 28.24 -8.82 -13.22
N TRP A 568 27.03 -8.47 -12.77
CA TRP A 568 26.68 -8.29 -11.36
C TRP A 568 26.02 -9.51 -10.70
N LEU A 569 25.80 -10.60 -11.45
CA LEU A 569 25.25 -11.82 -10.86
C LEU A 569 26.24 -12.35 -9.82
N ASN A 570 25.76 -12.54 -8.59
CA ASN A 570 26.61 -12.98 -7.48
C ASN A 570 25.78 -13.85 -6.55
N HIS A 571 26.00 -15.16 -6.61
CA HIS A 571 25.26 -16.15 -5.84
C HIS A 571 23.72 -15.98 -5.93
N THR A 572 23.22 -15.54 -7.07
CA THR A 572 21.78 -15.29 -7.28
C THR A 572 21.04 -16.61 -7.38
N LYS A 573 20.03 -16.84 -6.54
CA LYS A 573 19.19 -18.04 -6.63
C LYS A 573 18.34 -18.00 -7.90
N GLY A 574 18.58 -18.96 -8.79
CA GLY A 574 17.91 -19.13 -10.06
C GLY A 574 16.86 -20.24 -10.07
N LYS A 575 16.48 -20.65 -11.29
CA LYS A 575 15.53 -21.73 -11.55
C LYS A 575 16.06 -23.06 -10.99
N ASP A 576 15.14 -23.91 -10.52
CA ASP A 576 15.42 -25.25 -9.97
C ASP A 576 16.46 -25.24 -8.83
N GLY A 577 16.52 -24.14 -8.07
CA GLY A 577 17.46 -23.97 -6.97
C GLY A 577 18.93 -23.81 -7.40
N LYS A 578 19.22 -23.69 -8.71
CA LYS A 578 20.57 -23.41 -9.20
C LYS A 578 21.03 -22.02 -8.75
N VAL A 579 22.34 -21.85 -8.66
CA VAL A 579 22.96 -20.57 -8.27
C VAL A 579 23.61 -19.97 -9.50
N TYR A 580 23.22 -18.74 -9.84
CA TYR A 580 23.77 -17.97 -10.95
C TYR A 580 24.86 -17.04 -10.43
N ASN A 581 26.07 -17.24 -10.95
CA ASN A 581 27.23 -16.40 -10.67
C ASN A 581 27.47 -15.45 -11.85
N GLN A 582 28.53 -14.65 -11.74
CA GLN A 582 28.96 -13.73 -12.79
C GLN A 582 29.07 -14.47 -14.13
N TYR A 583 28.53 -13.85 -15.18
CA TYR A 583 28.48 -14.41 -16.53
C TYR A 583 27.57 -15.63 -16.71
N ALA A 584 26.66 -15.94 -15.77
CA ALA A 584 25.73 -17.08 -15.94
C ALA A 584 24.71 -16.92 -17.08
N GLY A 585 24.58 -15.73 -17.67
CA GLY A 585 23.72 -15.46 -18.81
C GLY A 585 24.08 -14.15 -19.51
N PHE A 586 23.61 -13.99 -20.75
CA PHE A 586 23.74 -12.75 -21.51
C PHE A 586 22.38 -12.23 -21.99
N THR A 587 22.24 -10.93 -22.19
CA THR A 587 21.05 -10.29 -22.77
C THR A 587 21.34 -9.75 -24.17
N LEU A 588 20.28 -9.62 -24.96
CA LEU A 588 20.30 -8.99 -26.28
C LEU A 588 19.07 -8.08 -26.38
N GLU A 589 19.22 -6.85 -25.92
CA GLU A 589 18.07 -5.95 -25.67
C GLU A 589 17.98 -4.93 -26.79
N THR A 590 17.15 -5.19 -27.79
CA THR A 590 16.94 -4.23 -28.87
C THR A 590 16.10 -3.06 -28.38
N MET A 591 16.40 -1.84 -28.83
CA MET A 591 15.73 -0.61 -28.37
C MET A 591 16.07 0.57 -29.30
N GLY A 592 15.35 1.68 -29.13
CA GLY A 592 15.73 2.98 -29.69
C GLY A 592 17.06 3.48 -29.10
N TYR A 593 17.54 4.64 -29.51
CA TYR A 593 18.78 5.17 -28.95
C TYR A 593 18.64 5.42 -27.44
N VAL A 594 19.53 4.82 -26.67
CA VAL A 594 19.65 5.09 -25.23
C VAL A 594 19.93 6.58 -25.02
N ASP A 595 19.30 7.15 -24.01
CA ASP A 595 19.45 8.57 -23.64
C ASP A 595 19.01 9.61 -24.71
N ALA A 596 18.29 9.19 -25.75
CA ALA A 596 17.83 10.08 -26.83
C ALA A 596 16.96 11.27 -26.38
N VAL A 597 16.30 11.17 -25.22
CA VAL A 597 15.56 12.30 -24.64
C VAL A 597 16.45 13.46 -24.21
N ASN A 598 17.73 13.19 -23.90
CA ASN A 598 18.72 14.18 -23.51
C ASN A 598 19.65 14.57 -24.67
N HIS A 599 19.62 13.82 -25.78
CA HIS A 599 20.50 13.95 -26.93
C HIS A 599 19.70 14.24 -28.21
N PRO A 600 19.43 15.52 -28.55
CA PRO A 600 18.59 15.90 -29.69
C PRO A 600 19.17 15.49 -31.07
N GLU A 601 20.45 15.15 -31.13
CA GLU A 601 21.12 14.56 -32.30
C GLU A 601 20.67 13.12 -32.59
N PHE A 602 20.09 12.42 -31.61
CA PHE A 602 19.54 11.09 -31.80
C PHE A 602 18.09 11.13 -32.28
N PRO A 603 17.64 10.12 -33.05
CA PRO A 603 16.22 9.96 -33.37
C PRO A 603 15.37 9.98 -32.10
N SER A 604 14.44 10.94 -32.05
CA SER A 604 13.57 11.16 -30.89
C SER A 604 12.87 9.88 -30.46
N GLN A 605 12.84 9.65 -29.16
CA GLN A 605 12.01 8.62 -28.51
C GLN A 605 10.76 9.22 -27.87
N THR A 606 10.38 10.44 -28.24
CA THR A 606 9.14 11.07 -27.78
C THR A 606 7.99 10.77 -28.74
N LEU A 607 6.96 10.11 -28.22
CA LEU A 607 5.72 9.80 -28.92
C LEU A 607 4.72 10.93 -28.72
N LEU A 608 4.18 11.49 -29.81
CA LEU A 608 3.12 12.51 -29.73
C LEU A 608 1.73 11.86 -29.62
N PRO A 609 0.70 12.58 -29.10
CA PRO A 609 -0.66 12.04 -29.03
C PRO A 609 -1.16 11.53 -30.37
N GLY A 610 -1.70 10.31 -30.38
CA GLY A 610 -2.20 9.64 -31.58
C GLY A 610 -1.12 8.96 -32.45
N GLN A 611 0.17 9.11 -32.13
CA GLN A 611 1.23 8.32 -32.77
C GLN A 611 1.37 6.95 -32.11
N GLU A 612 1.85 5.98 -32.88
CA GLU A 612 2.08 4.61 -32.44
C GLU A 612 3.58 4.30 -32.43
N TYR A 613 4.08 3.85 -31.28
CA TYR A 613 5.39 3.21 -31.13
C TYR A 613 5.29 1.75 -31.61
N LYS A 614 6.27 1.27 -32.38
CA LYS A 614 6.34 -0.12 -32.84
C LYS A 614 7.73 -0.70 -32.64
N HIS A 615 7.78 -1.90 -32.07
CA HIS A 615 9.00 -2.67 -31.90
C HIS A 615 8.72 -4.14 -32.14
N ASP A 616 9.31 -4.66 -33.21
CA ASP A 616 9.24 -6.04 -33.63
C ASP A 616 10.60 -6.70 -33.47
N MET A 617 10.59 -7.88 -32.85
CA MET A 617 11.77 -8.74 -32.77
C MET A 617 11.40 -10.21 -32.95
N VAL A 618 12.32 -10.99 -33.50
CA VAL A 618 12.15 -12.42 -33.77
C VAL A 618 13.42 -13.16 -33.36
N PHE A 619 13.27 -14.14 -32.48
CA PHE A 619 14.29 -15.12 -32.13
C PHE A 619 14.03 -16.41 -32.91
N LYS A 620 14.99 -16.84 -33.73
CA LYS A 620 14.96 -18.10 -34.47
C LYS A 620 15.95 -19.07 -33.84
N PHE A 621 15.47 -20.22 -33.39
CA PHE A 621 16.31 -21.25 -32.78
C PHE A 621 16.62 -22.38 -33.77
N SER A 622 17.82 -22.93 -33.66
CA SER A 622 18.28 -24.08 -34.44
C SER A 622 19.37 -24.86 -33.68
N PHE A 623 19.85 -25.95 -34.28
CA PHE A 623 20.87 -26.85 -33.72
C PHE A 623 22.10 -26.93 -34.64
#